data_AF-A0A1T4WI70-F1
#
_entry.id   AF-A0A1T4WI70-F1
#
_cell.length_a   1.000
_cell.length_b   1.000
_cell.length_c   1.000
_cell.angle_alpha   90.00
_cell.angle_beta   90.00
_cell.angle_gamma   90.00
#
_symmetry.space_group_name_H-M   'P 1'
#
loop_
_entity.id
_entity.type
_entity.pdbx_description
1 polymer ?
#
loop_
_entity_poly.entity_id
_entity_poly.type
_entity_poly.pdbx_seq_one_letter_code
_entity_poly.pdbx_strand_id
1 'polypeptide(L)'
;MSKLSQYNALINSDINEIIMHPNEINKIKIKVRNTGTMTWIPQKEKSINISYHILDRNGKTILRDGERTGLPYAIRTGEEALIDMKLKSPDTEGSYKIEIDMVHEGVTWFEQKGSKTLIINLEVKK
;
A
#
# COMPACT_ATOMS: atom_id res chain seq x y z
N MET A 1 -11.64 -17.56 -20.87
CA MET A 1 -10.38 -17.14 -20.20
C MET A 1 -10.58 -15.72 -19.72
N SER A 2 -10.52 -15.43 -18.42
CA SER A 2 -10.64 -14.06 -17.91
C SER A 2 -9.41 -13.26 -18.35
N LYS A 3 -9.63 -12.10 -18.99
CA LYS A 3 -8.56 -11.18 -19.41
C LYS A 3 -7.81 -10.70 -18.16
N LEU A 4 -6.50 -10.92 -18.09
CA LEU A 4 -5.68 -10.43 -16.99
C LEU A 4 -5.72 -8.89 -16.95
N SER A 5 -5.96 -8.31 -15.77
CA SER A 5 -5.91 -6.86 -15.58
C SER A 5 -4.46 -6.36 -15.70
N GLN A 6 -4.28 -5.17 -16.27
CA GLN A 6 -2.98 -4.51 -16.35
C GLN A 6 -2.45 -4.17 -14.94
N TYR A 7 -3.34 -3.75 -14.05
CA TYR A 7 -3.06 -3.27 -12.70
C TYR A 7 -3.59 -4.29 -11.71
N ASN A 8 -2.76 -5.25 -11.31
CA ASN A 8 -3.14 -6.26 -10.33
C ASN A 8 -1.95 -6.68 -9.47
N ALA A 9 -2.15 -6.66 -8.16
CA ALA A 9 -1.15 -7.01 -7.18
C ALA A 9 -1.72 -8.02 -6.18
N LEU A 10 -0.86 -8.91 -5.68
CA LEU A 10 -1.09 -9.56 -4.40
C LEU A 10 -0.20 -8.85 -3.37
N ILE A 11 -0.80 -8.41 -2.27
CA ILE A 11 -0.14 -7.67 -1.20
C ILE A 11 -0.34 -8.45 0.10
N ASN A 12 0.76 -8.76 0.79
CA ASN A 12 0.76 -9.58 1.99
C ASN A 12 1.72 -8.98 3.03
N SER A 13 1.43 -9.22 4.30
CA SER A 13 2.33 -8.94 5.43
C SER A 13 2.21 -10.05 6.45
N ASP A 14 3.25 -10.21 7.28
CA ASP A 14 3.24 -11.15 8.40
C ASP A 14 2.47 -10.60 9.61
N ILE A 15 2.13 -9.30 9.60
CA ILE A 15 1.35 -8.63 10.64
C ILE A 15 -0.05 -8.27 10.11
N ASN A 16 -1.02 -8.29 11.01
CA ASN A 16 -2.38 -7.78 10.78
C ASN A 16 -2.72 -6.56 11.66
N GLU A 17 -1.83 -6.22 12.59
CA GLU A 17 -1.96 -5.09 13.51
C GLU A 17 -0.59 -4.46 13.76
N ILE A 18 -0.59 -3.13 13.96
CA ILE A 18 0.57 -2.36 14.44
C ILE A 18 0.11 -1.33 15.47
N ILE A 19 0.92 -1.12 16.50
CA ILE A 19 0.72 -0.07 17.50
C ILE A 19 1.79 1.00 17.27
N MET A 20 1.38 2.26 17.24
CA MET A 20 2.26 3.42 17.04
C MET A 20 1.90 4.56 17.99
N HIS A 21 2.84 5.49 18.17
CA HIS A 21 2.60 6.76 18.84
C HIS A 21 2.06 7.82 17.87
N PRO A 22 1.41 8.89 18.36
CA PRO A 22 1.00 10.02 17.53
C PRO A 22 2.14 10.59 16.68
N ASN A 23 1.89 10.80 15.38
CA ASN A 23 2.87 11.31 14.39
C ASN A 23 4.14 10.46 14.21
N GLU A 24 4.18 9.24 14.74
CA GLU A 24 5.29 8.32 14.55
C GLU A 24 5.44 7.96 13.06
N ILE A 25 6.69 7.88 12.60
CA ILE A 25 7.05 7.32 11.31
C ILE A 25 7.73 5.98 11.58
N ASN A 26 7.17 4.92 11.02
CA ASN A 26 7.70 3.57 11.13
C ASN A 26 7.75 2.91 9.75
N LYS A 27 8.34 1.71 9.67
CA LYS A 27 8.36 0.90 8.46
C LYS A 27 7.71 -0.45 8.72
N ILE A 28 6.84 -0.86 7.81
CA ILE A 28 6.22 -2.18 7.83
C ILE A 28 6.67 -3.00 6.64
N LYS A 29 7.01 -4.27 6.88
CA LYS A 29 7.44 -5.17 5.82
C LYS A 29 6.25 -5.69 5.05
N ILE A 30 6.20 -5.37 3.76
CA ILE A 30 5.15 -5.77 2.83
C ILE A 30 5.76 -6.59 1.71
N LYS A 31 5.17 -7.75 1.46
CA LYS A 31 5.44 -8.56 0.28
C LYS A 31 4.43 -8.20 -0.81
N VAL A 32 4.93 -7.82 -1.97
CA VAL A 32 4.10 -7.58 -3.16
C VAL A 32 4.46 -8.55 -4.27
N ARG A 33 3.46 -9.04 -4.99
CA ARG A 33 3.63 -9.83 -6.22
C ARG A 33 2.86 -9.20 -7.36
N ASN A 34 3.53 -9.00 -8.49
CA ASN A 34 2.88 -8.52 -9.69
C ASN A 34 2.11 -9.66 -10.36
N THR A 35 0.78 -9.56 -10.33
CA THR A 35 -0.11 -10.52 -11.00
C THR A 35 -0.86 -9.90 -12.18
N GLY A 36 -0.49 -8.67 -12.53
CA GLY A 36 -0.94 -7.98 -13.73
C GLY A 36 -0.01 -8.21 -14.91
N THR A 37 -0.36 -7.62 -16.05
CA THR A 37 0.40 -7.80 -17.32
C THR A 37 1.47 -6.74 -17.56
N MET A 38 1.50 -5.67 -16.76
CA MET A 38 2.47 -4.57 -16.92
C MET A 38 3.61 -4.70 -15.91
N THR A 39 4.85 -4.59 -16.39
CA THR A 39 6.03 -4.44 -15.51
C THR A 39 5.93 -3.16 -14.71
N TRP A 40 6.12 -3.26 -13.39
CA TRP A 40 6.13 -2.09 -12.51
C TRP A 40 7.51 -1.45 -12.52
N ILE A 41 7.59 -0.18 -12.88
CA ILE A 41 8.88 0.51 -13.04
C ILE A 41 8.99 1.61 -11.98
N PRO A 42 10.01 1.55 -11.09
CA PRO A 42 10.26 2.62 -10.11
C PRO A 42 10.96 3.82 -10.76
N GLN A 43 10.92 4.98 -10.06
CA GLN A 43 11.79 6.14 -10.32
C GLN A 43 11.78 6.69 -11.76
N LYS A 44 10.67 6.53 -12.47
CA LYS A 44 10.38 7.19 -13.75
C LYS A 44 9.27 8.23 -13.59
N GLU A 45 9.08 9.06 -14.61
CA GLU A 45 7.80 9.76 -14.78
C GLU A 45 6.67 8.72 -14.73
N LYS A 46 5.65 8.99 -13.90
CA LYS A 46 4.57 8.03 -13.62
C LYS A 46 5.08 6.69 -13.07
N SER A 47 5.96 6.74 -12.07
CA SER A 47 6.43 5.54 -11.38
C SER A 47 5.30 4.74 -10.75
N ILE A 48 5.54 3.44 -10.52
CA ILE A 48 4.68 2.63 -9.66
C ILE A 48 5.31 2.55 -8.27
N ASN A 49 4.52 2.84 -7.25
CA ASN A 49 4.92 2.83 -5.84
C ASN A 49 3.94 1.99 -5.02
N ILE A 50 4.34 1.64 -3.80
CA ILE A 50 3.41 1.18 -2.77
C ILE A 50 3.09 2.36 -1.84
N SER A 51 1.83 2.45 -1.41
CA SER A 51 1.37 3.48 -0.50
C SER A 51 0.13 2.98 0.26
N TYR A 52 -0.57 3.89 0.92
CA TYR A 52 -1.69 3.54 1.77
C TYR A 52 -2.72 4.68 1.90
N HIS A 53 -3.91 4.27 2.34
CA HIS A 53 -4.95 5.13 2.87
C HIS A 53 -5.10 4.85 4.36
N ILE A 54 -5.55 5.85 5.12
CA ILE A 54 -5.98 5.66 6.51
C ILE A 54 -7.48 5.81 6.57
N LEU A 55 -8.13 4.82 7.17
CA LEU A 55 -9.55 4.81 7.44
C LEU A 55 -9.78 4.85 8.95
N ASP A 56 -10.86 5.51 9.38
CA ASP A 56 -11.32 5.41 10.75
C ASP A 56 -11.87 4.01 11.05
N ARG A 57 -12.24 3.75 12.32
CA ARG A 57 -12.83 2.48 12.75
C ARG A 57 -14.08 2.05 11.97
N ASN A 58 -14.82 3.01 11.40
CA ASN A 58 -16.04 2.76 10.63
C ASN A 58 -15.74 2.53 9.13
N GLY A 59 -14.47 2.59 8.71
CA GLY A 59 -14.06 2.45 7.32
C GLY A 59 -14.22 3.73 6.51
N LYS A 60 -14.39 4.90 7.14
CA LYS A 60 -14.35 6.18 6.43
C LYS A 60 -12.91 6.58 6.19
N THR A 61 -12.54 6.84 4.95
CA THR A 61 -11.20 7.38 4.62
C THR A 61 -11.00 8.75 5.27
N ILE A 62 -9.96 8.86 6.10
CA ILE A 62 -9.50 10.11 6.71
C ILE A 62 -8.23 10.65 6.05
N LEU A 63 -7.41 9.75 5.48
CA LEU A 63 -6.27 10.10 4.64
C LEU A 63 -6.33 9.27 3.37
N ARG A 64 -6.51 9.94 2.22
CA ARG A 64 -6.58 9.28 0.91
C ARG A 64 -5.23 9.18 0.21
N ASP A 65 -4.24 9.97 0.60
CA ASP A 65 -2.96 10.00 -0.10
C ASP A 65 -1.81 9.90 0.90
N GLY A 66 -1.46 8.66 1.27
CA GLY A 66 -0.36 8.37 2.19
C GLY A 66 1.01 8.53 1.54
N GLU A 67 2.07 8.40 2.35
CA GLU A 67 3.44 8.52 1.84
C GLU A 67 3.77 7.41 0.83
N ARG A 68 4.57 7.77 -0.19
CA ARG A 68 5.04 6.81 -1.19
C ARG A 68 6.28 6.08 -0.69
N THR A 69 6.29 4.76 -0.90
CA THR A 69 7.52 3.97 -0.85
C THR A 69 7.82 3.43 -2.24
N GLY A 70 9.01 3.77 -2.75
CA GLY A 70 9.47 3.31 -4.04
C GLY A 70 9.80 1.82 -4.04
N LEU A 71 9.62 1.17 -5.19
CA LEU A 71 10.03 -0.22 -5.38
C LEU A 71 11.57 -0.33 -5.41
N PRO A 72 12.16 -1.41 -4.88
CA PRO A 72 13.61 -1.60 -4.86
C PRO A 72 14.20 -1.83 -6.26
N TYR A 73 13.39 -2.36 -7.18
CA TYR A 73 13.74 -2.65 -8.57
C TYR A 73 12.45 -2.76 -9.41
N ALA A 74 12.58 -2.89 -10.72
CA ALA A 74 11.44 -3.13 -11.60
C ALA A 74 10.87 -4.54 -11.41
N ILE A 75 9.56 -4.66 -11.20
CA ILE A 75 8.90 -5.94 -10.87
C ILE A 75 8.09 -6.39 -12.08
N ARG A 76 8.56 -7.43 -12.78
CA ARG A 76 7.88 -7.99 -13.96
C ARG A 76 6.66 -8.82 -13.54
N THR A 77 5.80 -9.13 -14.51
CA THR A 77 4.68 -10.06 -14.28
C THR A 77 5.18 -11.38 -13.69
N GLY A 78 4.55 -11.78 -12.59
CA GLY A 78 4.87 -13.00 -11.84
C GLY A 78 5.92 -12.84 -10.75
N GLU A 79 6.76 -11.79 -10.82
CA GLU A 79 7.81 -11.50 -9.83
C GLU A 79 7.25 -10.87 -8.55
N GLU A 80 8.06 -10.93 -7.50
CA GLU A 80 7.75 -10.42 -6.17
C GLU A 80 8.89 -9.57 -5.60
N ALA A 81 8.56 -8.74 -4.62
CA ALA A 81 9.52 -7.96 -3.84
C ALA A 81 9.06 -7.86 -2.38
N LEU A 82 10.04 -7.76 -1.48
CA LEU A 82 9.84 -7.32 -0.11
C LEU A 82 10.17 -5.83 -0.02
N ILE A 83 9.28 -5.06 0.60
CA ILE A 83 9.37 -3.61 0.71
C ILE A 83 9.16 -3.22 2.16
N ASP A 84 10.08 -2.44 2.72
CA ASP A 84 9.87 -1.79 4.02
C ASP A 84 9.09 -0.48 3.79
N MET A 85 7.77 -0.59 3.71
CA MET A 85 6.87 0.53 3.42
C MET A 85 6.89 1.53 4.57
N LYS A 86 7.16 2.80 4.27
CA LYS A 86 7.03 3.90 5.22
C LYS A 86 5.56 4.10 5.57
N LEU A 87 5.31 4.29 6.86
CA LEU A 87 3.99 4.55 7.41
C LEU A 87 4.11 5.67 8.44
N LYS A 88 3.26 6.69 8.29
CA LYS A 88 3.07 7.75 9.28
C LYS A 88 1.71 7.57 9.94
N SER A 89 1.69 7.49 11.27
CA SER A 89 0.45 7.41 12.05
C SER A 89 -0.27 8.76 12.12
N PRO A 90 -1.60 8.76 12.37
CA PRO A 90 -2.34 9.95 12.78
C PRO A 90 -1.74 10.62 14.03
N ASP A 91 -2.06 11.90 14.22
CA ASP A 91 -1.69 12.68 15.42
C ASP A 91 -2.62 12.44 16.62
N THR A 92 -3.71 11.72 16.42
CA THR A 92 -4.77 11.51 17.38
C THR A 92 -4.78 10.04 17.80
N GLU A 93 -4.93 9.79 19.10
CA GLU A 93 -5.09 8.44 19.63
C GLU A 93 -6.39 7.79 19.12
N GLY A 94 -6.34 6.47 18.91
CA GLY A 94 -7.50 5.69 18.54
C GLY A 94 -7.20 4.55 17.58
N SER A 95 -8.26 3.85 17.20
CA SER A 95 -8.21 2.72 16.29
C SER A 95 -8.52 3.13 14.85
N TYR A 96 -7.64 2.71 13.94
CA TYR A 96 -7.65 3.01 12.52
C TYR A 96 -7.42 1.74 11.71
N LYS A 97 -7.62 1.85 10.40
CA LYS A 97 -7.21 0.84 9.43
C LYS A 97 -6.28 1.47 8.41
N ILE A 98 -5.22 0.77 8.08
CA ILE A 98 -4.31 1.11 6.99
C ILE A 98 -4.69 0.24 5.82
N GLU A 99 -5.18 0.87 4.75
CA GLU A 99 -5.45 0.20 3.49
C GLU A 99 -4.28 0.41 2.55
N ILE A 100 -3.53 -0.66 2.31
CA ILE A 100 -2.30 -0.66 1.53
C ILE A 100 -2.65 -1.02 0.08
N ASP A 101 -2.21 -0.18 -0.85
CA ASP A 101 -2.44 -0.36 -2.28
C ASP A 101 -1.20 0.04 -3.10
N MET A 102 -1.14 -0.45 -4.33
CA MET A 102 -0.20 -0.01 -5.35
C MET A 102 -0.76 1.21 -6.08
N VAL A 103 0.11 2.13 -6.46
CA VAL A 103 -0.27 3.36 -7.19
C VAL A 103 0.62 3.56 -8.39
N HIS A 104 0.01 3.87 -9.53
CA HIS A 104 0.69 4.39 -10.72
C HIS A 104 0.53 5.90 -10.72
N GLU A 105 1.63 6.61 -10.45
CA GLU A 105 1.62 8.05 -10.18
C GLU A 105 0.96 8.86 -11.30
N GLY A 106 0.00 9.71 -10.92
CA GLY A 106 -0.77 10.54 -11.86
C GLY A 106 -1.70 9.76 -12.79
N VAL A 107 -1.91 8.46 -12.55
CA VAL A 107 -2.74 7.60 -13.41
C VAL A 107 -3.87 6.92 -12.63
N THR A 108 -3.55 6.05 -11.68
CA THR A 108 -4.56 5.26 -10.97
C THR A 108 -3.98 4.58 -9.74
N TRP A 109 -4.82 4.44 -8.71
CA TRP A 109 -4.64 3.39 -7.71
C TRP A 109 -5.04 2.05 -8.31
N PHE A 110 -4.42 0.95 -7.87
CA PHE A 110 -4.69 -0.36 -8.45
C PHE A 110 -6.06 -0.88 -8.04
N GLU A 111 -6.58 -0.51 -6.87
CA GLU A 111 -7.94 -0.82 -6.44
C GLU A 111 -9.01 -0.29 -7.43
N GLN A 112 -8.76 0.88 -8.05
CA GLN A 112 -9.67 1.49 -9.01
C GLN A 112 -9.73 0.69 -10.33
N LYS A 113 -8.82 -0.28 -10.49
CA LYS A 113 -8.77 -1.25 -11.58
C LYS A 113 -9.14 -2.66 -11.13
N GLY A 114 -9.66 -2.80 -9.91
CA GLY A 114 -10.16 -4.05 -9.35
C GLY A 114 -9.10 -4.91 -8.63
N SER A 115 -7.88 -4.39 -8.42
CA SER A 115 -6.90 -5.08 -7.56
C SER A 115 -7.39 -5.06 -6.12
N LYS A 116 -7.07 -6.10 -5.35
CA LYS A 116 -7.36 -6.12 -3.91
C LYS A 116 -6.30 -5.34 -3.14
N THR A 117 -6.73 -4.61 -2.12
CA THR A 117 -5.88 -3.95 -1.13
C THR A 117 -5.59 -4.88 0.05
N LEU A 118 -4.59 -4.54 0.87
CA LEU A 118 -4.32 -5.20 2.15
C LEU A 118 -4.74 -4.27 3.30
N ILE A 119 -5.52 -4.77 4.26
CA ILE A 119 -5.88 -4.03 5.47
C ILE A 119 -5.03 -4.49 6.65
N ILE A 120 -4.43 -3.54 7.35
CA ILE A 120 -3.75 -3.73 8.65
C ILE A 120 -4.43 -2.82 9.67
N ASN A 121 -4.72 -3.34 10.86
CA ASN A 121 -5.24 -2.53 11.97
C ASN A 121 -4.10 -1.65 12.52
N LEU A 122 -4.40 -0.38 12.77
CA LEU A 122 -3.48 0.55 13.40
C LEU A 122 -4.10 1.06 14.69
N GLU A 123 -3.38 0.90 15.79
CA GLU A 123 -3.75 1.49 17.06
C GLU A 123 -2.76 2.60 17.42
N VAL A 124 -3.25 3.83 17.61
CA VAL A 124 -2.44 4.97 18.03
C VAL A 124 -2.62 5.21 19.52
N LYS A 125 -1.54 5.10 20.30
CA LYS A 125 -1.53 5.26 21.76
C LYS A 125 -0.32 6.08 22.22
N LYS A 126 -0.46 6.80 23.34
CA LYS A 126 0.66 7.47 24.01
C LYS A 126 1.59 6.49 24.71
#